data_AF-A0A6C0DZH4-F1
#
_entry.id   AF-A0A6C0DZH4-F1
#
_cell.length_a   1.000
_cell.length_b   1.000
_cell.length_c   1.000
_cell.angle_alpha   90.00
_cell.angle_beta   90.00
_cell.angle_gamma   90.00
#
_symmetry.space_group_name_H-M   'P 1'
#
loop_
_entity.id
_entity.type
_entity.pdbx_description
1 polymer ?
#
loop_
_entity_poly.entity_id
_entity_poly.type
_entity_poly.pdbx_seq_one_letter_code
_entity_poly.pdbx_strand_id
1 'polypeptide(L)'
;MSDELMDDNLDDIVEKIFSKPPKERCSIHLELEEETAEIAQDESVERFIFNILFLITYKGIKKLYGKDKEMINLKESEIMVIKEYVRSYGYELVVRGNNTDRDPWEIIKSGERLINYQVHFDKIY
;
A
#
# COMPACT_ATOMS: atom_id res chain seq x y z
N MET A 1 -22.11 -10.98 2.48
CA MET A 1 -22.27 -10.63 1.05
C MET A 1 -21.58 -9.32 0.70
N SER A 2 -21.38 -8.38 1.64
CA SER A 2 -20.58 -7.15 1.44
C SER A 2 -19.09 -7.42 1.18
N ASP A 3 -18.50 -8.39 1.88
CA ASP A 3 -17.05 -8.57 1.88
C ASP A 3 -16.51 -9.19 0.57
N GLU A 4 -17.32 -9.99 -0.13
CA GLU A 4 -16.94 -10.62 -1.41
C GLU A 4 -16.90 -9.60 -2.56
N LEU A 5 -17.86 -8.66 -2.61
CA LEU A 5 -17.91 -7.62 -3.64
C LEU A 5 -16.75 -6.63 -3.53
N MET A 6 -16.34 -6.34 -2.29
CA MET A 6 -15.18 -5.49 -2.01
C MET A 6 -13.87 -6.17 -2.45
N ASP A 7 -13.76 -7.50 -2.25
CA ASP A 7 -12.56 -8.25 -2.61
C ASP A 7 -12.38 -8.35 -4.13
N ASP A 8 -13.47 -8.60 -4.88
CA ASP A 8 -13.48 -8.64 -6.35
C ASP A 8 -13.09 -7.29 -6.97
N ASN A 9 -13.64 -6.17 -6.46
CA ASN A 9 -13.30 -4.83 -6.93
C ASN A 9 -11.83 -4.49 -6.65
N LEU A 10 -11.32 -4.86 -5.47
CA LEU A 10 -9.91 -4.67 -5.12
C LEU A 10 -8.98 -5.46 -6.04
N ASP A 11 -9.32 -6.69 -6.40
CA ASP A 11 -8.53 -7.49 -7.34
C ASP A 11 -8.49 -6.87 -8.74
N ASP A 12 -9.60 -6.34 -9.23
CA ASP A 12 -9.65 -5.61 -10.50
C ASP A 12 -8.81 -4.33 -10.48
N ILE A 13 -8.84 -3.57 -9.38
CA ILE A 13 -8.00 -2.38 -9.19
C ILE A 13 -6.52 -2.78 -9.19
N VAL A 14 -6.16 -3.82 -8.45
CA VAL A 14 -4.79 -4.33 -8.37
C VAL A 14 -4.31 -4.80 -9.74
N GLU A 15 -5.16 -5.50 -10.49
CA GLU A 15 -4.86 -5.94 -11.86
C GLU A 15 -4.59 -4.74 -12.76
N LYS A 16 -5.45 -3.72 -12.74
CA LYS A 16 -5.30 -2.51 -13.56
C LYS A 16 -4.05 -1.70 -13.25
N ILE A 17 -3.67 -1.62 -11.97
CA ILE A 17 -2.51 -0.82 -11.52
C ILE A 17 -1.20 -1.58 -11.73
N PHE A 18 -1.10 -2.81 -11.23
CA PHE A 18 0.17 -3.54 -11.11
C PHE A 18 0.48 -4.47 -12.29
N SER A 19 -0.39 -4.54 -13.32
CA SER A 19 -0.09 -5.23 -14.60
C SER A 19 0.79 -4.41 -15.55
N LYS A 20 1.01 -3.13 -15.23
CA LYS A 20 1.80 -2.18 -16.04
C LYS A 20 2.86 -1.55 -15.14
N PRO A 21 3.96 -1.01 -15.71
CA PRO A 21 4.92 -0.23 -14.93
C PRO A 21 4.24 0.92 -14.16
N PRO A 22 4.83 1.39 -13.04
CA PRO A 22 4.34 2.54 -12.30
C PRO A 22 4.09 3.73 -13.22
N LYS A 23 3.00 4.45 -12.97
CA LYS A 23 2.64 5.62 -13.76
C LYS A 23 3.18 6.90 -13.11
N GLU A 24 2.94 8.02 -13.77
CA GLU A 24 3.24 9.33 -13.22
C GLU A 24 2.51 9.57 -11.90
N ARG A 25 3.11 10.40 -11.04
CA ARG A 25 2.55 10.80 -9.74
C ARG A 25 1.13 11.36 -9.91
N CYS A 26 0.21 10.91 -9.06
CA CYS A 26 -1.21 11.31 -9.06
C CYS A 26 -1.96 11.09 -10.40
N SER A 27 -1.51 10.17 -11.25
CA SER A 27 -2.17 9.89 -12.55
C SER A 27 -3.32 8.88 -12.46
N ILE A 28 -3.44 8.15 -11.35
CA ILE A 28 -4.49 7.15 -11.10
C ILE A 28 -5.47 7.71 -10.07
N HIS A 29 -6.73 7.81 -10.47
CA HIS A 29 -7.82 8.19 -9.58
C HIS A 29 -8.49 6.92 -9.09
N LEU A 30 -8.42 6.67 -7.77
CA LEU A 30 -9.13 5.56 -7.14
C LEU A 30 -10.58 5.99 -6.93
N GLU A 31 -11.45 5.59 -7.84
CA GLU A 31 -12.90 5.72 -7.67
C GLU A 31 -13.39 4.50 -6.87
N LEU A 32 -13.70 4.72 -5.59
CA LEU A 32 -14.38 3.73 -4.76
C LEU A 32 -15.89 3.90 -4.98
N GLU A 33 -16.61 2.80 -5.21
CA GLU A 33 -18.05 2.84 -5.48
C GLU A 33 -18.84 3.40 -4.28
N GLU A 34 -20.03 3.98 -4.53
CA GLU A 34 -20.84 4.68 -3.52
C GLU A 34 -21.20 3.84 -2.29
N GLU A 35 -21.36 2.52 -2.41
CA GLU A 35 -21.60 1.61 -1.27
C GLU A 35 -20.44 1.61 -0.24
N THR A 36 -19.25 2.00 -0.69
CA THR A 36 -18.05 2.14 0.14
C THR A 36 -18.11 3.39 1.04
N ALA A 37 -18.91 4.40 0.67
CA ALA A 37 -19.08 5.63 1.42
C ALA A 37 -19.99 5.46 2.65
N GLU A 38 -20.88 4.46 2.65
CA GLU A 38 -21.72 4.14 3.81
C GLU A 38 -20.91 3.49 4.94
N ILE A 39 -19.92 2.65 4.62
CA ILE A 39 -19.02 2.01 5.59
C ILE A 39 -18.13 3.04 6.31
N ALA A 40 -17.77 4.14 5.63
CA ALA A 40 -17.01 5.24 6.20
C ALA A 40 -17.79 6.09 7.23
N GLN A 41 -19.09 5.82 7.43
CA GLN A 41 -19.87 6.49 8.47
C GLN A 41 -19.72 5.85 9.85
N ASP A 42 -19.36 4.55 9.93
CA ASP A 42 -19.18 3.81 11.18
C ASP A 42 -17.70 3.68 11.62
N GLU A 43 -16.74 3.75 10.68
CA GLU A 43 -15.31 3.86 10.96
C GLU A 43 -14.80 5.29 10.70
N SER A 44 -13.71 5.73 11.34
CA SER A 44 -13.10 6.99 10.93
C SER A 44 -12.67 6.88 9.46
N VAL A 45 -13.09 7.83 8.62
CA VAL A 45 -12.78 7.90 7.18
C VAL A 45 -11.29 7.64 6.91
N GLU A 46 -10.41 8.12 7.79
CA GLU A 46 -8.96 7.91 7.70
C GLU A 46 -8.55 6.43 7.85
N ARG A 47 -9.14 5.70 8.81
CA ARG A 47 -8.88 4.26 8.98
C ARG A 47 -9.39 3.48 7.77
N PHE A 48 -10.55 3.87 7.25
CA PHE A 48 -11.11 3.24 6.06
C PHE A 48 -10.20 3.43 4.84
N ILE A 49 -9.77 4.66 4.56
CA ILE A 49 -8.81 4.97 3.49
C ILE A 49 -7.50 4.19 3.69
N PHE A 50 -6.96 4.17 4.91
CA PHE A 50 -5.74 3.41 5.21
C PHE A 50 -5.91 1.93 4.86
N ASN A 51 -7.01 1.30 5.27
CA ASN A 51 -7.26 -0.12 5.01
C ASN A 51 -7.30 -0.42 3.51
N ILE A 52 -7.98 0.41 2.72
CA ILE A 52 -8.03 0.28 1.25
C ILE A 52 -6.63 0.38 0.64
N LEU A 53 -5.88 1.45 0.96
CA LEU A 53 -4.55 1.67 0.40
C LEU A 53 -3.59 0.54 0.80
N PHE A 54 -3.69 0.07 2.05
CA PHE A 54 -2.91 -1.06 2.54
C PHE A 54 -3.24 -2.34 1.77
N LEU A 55 -4.52 -2.66 1.57
CA LEU A 55 -4.94 -3.85 0.82
C LEU A 55 -4.50 -3.82 -0.64
N ILE A 56 -4.68 -2.69 -1.33
CA ILE A 56 -4.21 -2.50 -2.71
C ILE A 56 -2.69 -2.71 -2.78
N THR A 57 -1.95 -2.10 -1.86
CA THR A 57 -0.48 -2.23 -1.81
C THR A 57 -0.05 -3.67 -1.53
N TYR A 58 -0.70 -4.33 -0.57
CA TYR A 58 -0.41 -5.70 -0.17
C TYR A 58 -0.69 -6.70 -1.29
N LYS A 59 -1.85 -6.60 -1.94
CA LYS A 59 -2.19 -7.42 -3.12
C LYS A 59 -1.27 -7.13 -4.29
N GLY A 60 -0.89 -5.86 -4.51
CA GLY A 60 0.10 -5.46 -5.51
C GLY A 60 1.48 -6.11 -5.30
N ILE A 61 1.97 -6.16 -4.06
CA ILE A 61 3.22 -6.86 -3.70
C ILE A 61 3.12 -8.34 -4.09
N LYS A 62 2.02 -9.01 -3.73
CA LYS A 62 1.80 -10.42 -4.06
C LYS A 62 1.77 -10.66 -5.57
N LYS A 63 1.17 -9.75 -6.33
CA LYS A 63 1.09 -9.82 -7.79
C LYS A 63 2.46 -9.67 -8.44
N LEU A 64 3.29 -8.74 -7.97
CA LEU A 64 4.60 -8.48 -8.57
C LEU A 64 5.67 -9.51 -8.17
N TYR A 65 5.64 -10.00 -6.94
CA TYR A 65 6.75 -10.73 -6.34
C TYR A 65 6.38 -12.14 -5.85
N GLY A 66 5.13 -12.57 -6.02
CA GLY A 66 4.62 -13.89 -5.63
C GLY A 66 3.83 -13.87 -4.32
N LYS A 67 2.94 -14.87 -4.17
CA LYS A 67 1.93 -14.93 -3.10
C LYS A 67 2.51 -14.94 -1.67
N ASP A 68 3.71 -15.50 -1.52
CA ASP A 68 4.40 -15.64 -0.22
C ASP A 68 5.29 -14.43 0.10
N LYS A 69 5.36 -13.43 -0.79
CA LYS A 69 6.17 -12.24 -0.56
C LYS A 69 5.44 -11.29 0.39
N GLU A 70 6.04 -11.09 1.57
CA GLU A 70 5.61 -10.10 2.54
C GLU A 70 6.40 -8.79 2.41
N MET A 71 5.80 -7.67 2.83
CA MET A 71 6.43 -6.34 2.78
C MET A 71 7.80 -6.31 3.49
N ILE A 72 7.90 -6.99 4.64
CA ILE A 72 9.13 -7.06 5.43
C ILE A 72 10.27 -7.82 4.73
N ASN A 73 9.91 -8.69 3.77
CA ASN A 73 10.82 -9.50 2.99
C ASN A 73 11.17 -8.87 1.64
N LEU A 74 10.69 -7.65 1.37
CA LEU A 74 11.07 -6.89 0.18
C LEU A 74 12.53 -6.43 0.30
N LYS A 75 13.25 -6.50 -0.82
CA LYS A 75 14.51 -5.78 -0.99
C LYS A 75 14.23 -4.29 -1.06
N GLU A 76 15.25 -3.49 -0.76
CA GLU A 76 15.14 -2.03 -0.87
C GLU A 76 14.73 -1.58 -2.28
N SER A 77 15.27 -2.21 -3.33
CA SER A 77 14.87 -1.90 -4.71
C SER A 77 13.41 -2.27 -5.01
N GLU A 78 12.87 -3.31 -4.35
CA GLU A 78 11.48 -3.75 -4.54
C GLU A 78 10.51 -2.79 -3.84
N ILE A 79 10.80 -2.36 -2.61
CA ILE A 79 9.96 -1.36 -1.94
C ILE A 79 9.98 -0.02 -2.67
N MET A 80 11.11 0.38 -3.28
CA MET A 80 11.17 1.60 -4.08
C MET A 80 10.19 1.56 -5.26
N VAL A 81 10.09 0.43 -5.95
CA VAL A 81 9.09 0.23 -7.01
C VAL A 81 7.67 0.29 -6.45
N ILE A 82 7.41 -0.30 -5.29
CA ILE A 82 6.09 -0.20 -4.63
C ILE A 82 5.77 1.26 -4.28
N LYS A 83 6.73 2.03 -3.75
CA LYS A 83 6.55 3.46 -3.47
C LYS A 83 6.17 4.23 -4.75
N GLU A 84 6.73 3.88 -5.91
CA GLU A 84 6.34 4.48 -7.20
C GLU A 84 4.89 4.16 -7.62
N TYR A 85 4.44 2.91 -7.42
CA TYR A 85 3.03 2.58 -7.62
C TYR A 85 2.13 3.38 -6.68
N VAL A 86 2.52 3.50 -5.40
CA VAL A 86 1.72 4.24 -4.41
C VAL A 86 1.58 5.72 -4.79
N ARG A 87 2.68 6.33 -5.25
CA ARG A 87 2.68 7.70 -5.78
C ARG A 87 1.77 7.86 -6.99
N SER A 88 1.61 6.81 -7.80
CA SER A 88 0.75 6.86 -8.99
C SER A 88 -0.71 7.16 -8.64
N TYR A 89 -1.18 6.70 -7.47
CA TYR A 89 -2.54 6.95 -6.98
C TYR A 89 -2.60 8.01 -5.85
N GLY A 90 -1.58 8.87 -5.75
CA GLY A 90 -1.64 10.11 -4.97
C GLY A 90 -1.26 10.01 -3.49
N TYR A 91 -0.53 8.95 -3.09
CA TYR A 91 -0.03 8.79 -1.73
C TYR A 91 1.46 8.47 -1.72
N GLU A 92 2.13 8.82 -0.61
CA GLU A 92 3.48 8.38 -0.31
C GLU A 92 3.41 7.21 0.67
N LEU A 93 4.02 6.08 0.31
CA LEU A 93 4.16 4.94 1.22
C LEU A 93 5.37 5.17 2.13
N VAL A 94 5.09 5.36 3.42
CA VAL A 94 6.11 5.55 4.45
C VAL A 94 6.20 4.28 5.28
N VAL A 95 7.40 3.70 5.37
CA VAL A 95 7.65 2.52 6.21
C VAL A 95 8.70 2.89 7.23
N ARG A 96 8.38 2.76 8.52
CA ARG A 96 9.26 3.14 9.63
C ARG A 96 9.63 1.93 10.44
N GLY A 97 10.90 1.79 10.83
CA GLY A 97 11.39 0.67 11.63
C GLY A 97 11.68 1.06 13.08
N ASN A 98 11.52 0.11 14.00
CA ASN A 98 11.87 0.21 15.42
C ASN A 98 11.25 1.43 16.15
N ASN A 99 10.06 1.87 15.73
CA ASN A 99 9.42 3.11 16.20
C ASN A 99 10.32 4.36 16.06
N THR A 100 11.16 4.39 15.02
CA THR A 100 12.01 5.53 14.66
C THR A 100 11.56 6.11 13.32
N ASP A 101 12.13 7.25 12.91
CA ASP A 101 11.89 7.81 11.58
C ASP A 101 12.73 7.15 10.46
N ARG A 102 13.50 6.10 10.79
CA ARG A 102 14.35 5.40 9.83
C ARG A 102 13.57 4.35 9.05
N ASP A 103 13.89 4.22 7.77
CA ASP A 103 13.37 3.13 6.95
C ASP A 103 13.94 1.78 7.45
N PRO A 104 13.15 0.68 7.45
CA PRO A 104 13.61 -0.64 7.88
C PRO A 104 14.92 -1.11 7.23
N TRP A 105 15.12 -0.76 5.96
CA TRP A 105 16.32 -1.12 5.20
C TRP A 105 17.56 -0.39 5.68
N GLU A 106 17.44 0.85 6.18
CA GLU A 106 18.56 1.58 6.79
C GLU A 106 19.00 0.94 8.10
N ILE A 107 18.05 0.47 8.91
CA ILE A 107 18.32 -0.25 10.17
C ILE A 107 19.07 -1.55 9.89
N ILE A 108 18.61 -2.32 8.90
CA ILE A 108 19.27 -3.57 8.51
C ILE A 108 20.70 -3.28 7.99
N LYS A 109 20.88 -2.24 7.18
CA LYS A 109 22.20 -1.84 6.64
C LYS A 109 23.18 -1.37 7.72
N SER A 110 22.71 -0.74 8.81
CA SER A 110 23.58 -0.36 9.93
C SER A 110 23.99 -1.54 10.82
N GLY A 111 23.54 -2.76 10.51
CA GLY A 111 23.81 -3.97 11.30
C GLY A 111 22.90 -4.10 12.53
N GLU A 112 21.89 -3.23 12.66
CA GLU A 112 20.90 -3.31 13.72
C GLU A 112 19.81 -4.32 13.37
N ARG A 113 19.19 -4.89 14.41
CA ARG A 113 18.06 -5.80 14.24
C ARG A 113 16.77 -5.00 14.08
N LEU A 114 16.01 -5.31 13.04
CA LEU A 114 14.63 -4.85 12.90
C LEU A 114 13.73 -5.67 13.85
N ILE A 115 13.03 -4.97 14.75
CA ILE A 115 12.16 -5.53 15.79
C ILE A 115 10.70 -5.35 15.41
N ASN A 116 10.34 -4.17 14.91
CA ASN A 116 9.01 -3.84 14.45
C ASN A 116 9.08 -2.88 13.26
N TYR A 117 7.96 -2.76 12.54
CA TYR A 117 7.79 -1.74 11.52
C TYR A 117 6.37 -1.20 11.55
N GLN A 118 6.22 0.01 11.03
CA GLN A 118 4.95 0.72 10.87
C GLN A 118 4.81 1.16 9.41
N VAL A 119 3.59 1.14 8.91
CA VAL A 119 3.25 1.54 7.54
C VAL A 119 2.28 2.71 7.64
N HIS A 120 2.56 3.76 6.88
CA HIS A 120 1.71 4.95 6.76
C HIS A 120 1.56 5.33 5.29
N PHE A 121 0.45 6.01 4.99
CA PHE A 121 0.17 6.58 3.68
C PHE A 121 -0.05 8.08 3.85
N ASP A 122 0.90 8.87 3.35
CA ASP A 122 0.79 10.33 3.41
C ASP A 122 0.22 10.84 2.10
N LYS A 123 -0.86 11.63 2.17
CA LYS A 123 -1.48 12.19 0.96
C LYS A 123 -0.53 13.18 0.30
N ILE A 124 -0.39 13.04 -1.01
CA ILE A 124 0.43 13.92 -1.82
C ILE A 124 -0.39 15.17 -2.18
N TYR A 125 0.04 16.33 -1.71
CA TYR A 125 -0.47 17.65 -2.12
C TYR A 125 0.24 18.16 -3.37
#